data_AF-A0A0F9E8F7-F1
#
_entry.id   AF-A0A0F9E8F7-F1
#
_cell.length_a   1.000
_cell.length_b   1.000
_cell.length_c   1.000
_cell.angle_alpha   90.00
_cell.angle_beta   90.00
_cell.angle_gamma   90.00
#
_symmetry.space_group_name_H-M   'P 1'
#
loop_
_entity.id
_entity.type
_entity.pdbx_description
1 polymer ?
#
loop_
_entity_poly.entity_id
_entity_poly.type
_entity_poly.pdbx_seq_one_letter_code
_entity_poly.pdbx_strand_id
1 'polypeptide(L)'
;MTDIELAVLKTWQVGPYQDDWVVIVHAETRGQARKMGAYVDGNEFTEMRAIRLPKLDGKLITRQTLTEVGFPETWEGEPLDAADYILDCGCEICKASLREQNDRH
;
A
#
# COMPACT_ATOMS: atom_id res chain seq x y z
N MET A 1 8.44 10.63 -15.35
CA MET A 1 8.97 10.74 -13.97
C MET A 1 10.29 10.03 -13.96
N THR A 2 11.32 10.66 -13.38
CA THR A 2 12.68 10.09 -13.36
C THR A 2 12.81 9.10 -12.20
N ASP A 3 13.68 8.09 -12.33
CA ASP A 3 13.94 7.07 -11.28
C ASP A 3 14.27 7.66 -9.90
N ILE A 4 14.64 8.95 -9.86
CA ILE A 4 14.97 9.72 -8.65
C ILE A 4 13.71 10.02 -7.81
N GLU A 5 12.54 10.24 -8.41
CA GLU A 5 11.30 10.52 -7.65
C GLU A 5 10.77 9.26 -6.93
N LEU A 6 10.98 8.08 -7.52
CA LEU A 6 10.60 6.80 -6.92
C LEU A 6 11.45 6.46 -5.68
N ALA A 7 12.70 6.95 -5.63
CA ALA A 7 13.62 6.70 -4.52
C ALA A 7 13.30 7.51 -3.24
N VAL A 8 12.45 8.54 -3.31
CA VAL A 8 12.09 9.38 -2.15
C VAL A 8 10.84 8.85 -1.42
N LEU A 9 9.96 8.17 -2.14
CA LEU A 9 8.70 7.68 -1.61
C LEU A 9 8.92 6.42 -0.75
N LYS A 10 8.37 6.45 0.46
CA LYS A 10 8.37 5.31 1.38
C LYS A 10 7.03 4.62 1.30
N THR A 11 7.04 3.32 1.54
CA THR A 11 5.83 2.48 1.54
C THR A 11 5.24 2.43 2.95
N TRP A 12 3.93 2.66 3.04
CA TRP A 12 3.19 2.71 4.30
C TRP A 12 1.94 1.84 4.20
N GLN A 13 1.70 1.03 5.23
CA GLN A 13 0.39 0.48 5.54
C GLN A 13 -0.38 1.52 6.36
N VAL A 14 -1.59 1.86 5.93
CA VAL A 14 -2.42 2.90 6.55
C VAL A 14 -3.85 2.41 6.75
N GLY A 15 -4.39 2.60 7.95
CA GLY A 15 -5.79 2.34 8.28
C GLY A 15 -6.09 2.64 9.75
N PRO A 16 -7.34 2.42 10.21
CA PRO A 16 -7.73 2.64 11.61
C PRO A 16 -6.97 1.72 12.58
N TYR A 17 -6.47 0.58 12.07
CA TYR A 17 -5.57 -0.39 12.72
C TYR A 17 -6.21 -1.21 13.86
N GLN A 18 -5.92 -2.51 13.87
CA GLN A 18 -6.55 -3.60 14.64
C GLN A 18 -7.90 -4.05 14.06
N ASP A 19 -7.86 -5.21 13.39
CA ASP A 19 -8.96 -5.96 12.76
C ASP A 19 -9.73 -5.26 11.62
N ASP A 20 -9.28 -4.08 11.21
CA ASP A 20 -9.92 -3.29 10.15
C ASP A 20 -9.06 -3.19 8.89
N TRP A 21 -9.71 -2.81 7.77
CA TRP A 21 -9.07 -2.71 6.46
C TRP A 21 -7.90 -1.72 6.46
N VAL A 22 -6.90 -1.99 5.62
CA VAL A 22 -5.74 -1.12 5.44
C VAL A 22 -5.45 -0.93 3.96
N VAL A 23 -4.96 0.25 3.61
CA VAL A 23 -4.44 0.59 2.29
C VAL A 23 -2.92 0.70 2.34
N ILE A 24 -2.25 0.35 1.25
CA ILE A 24 -0.84 0.66 1.01
C ILE A 24 -0.72 1.94 0.20
N VAL A 25 0.03 2.91 0.75
CA VAL A 25 0.31 4.19 0.11
C VAL A 25 1.80 4.49 0.06
N HIS A 26 2.19 5.29 -0.92
CA HIS A 26 3.56 5.76 -1.11
C HIS A 26 3.66 7.26 -0.80
N ALA A 27 4.42 7.62 0.23
CA ALA A 27 4.55 9.00 0.69
C ALA A 27 5.92 9.26 1.34
N GLU A 28 6.38 10.51 1.33
CA GLU A 28 7.69 10.88 1.88
C GLU A 28 7.70 10.83 3.41
N THR A 29 6.55 11.17 4.02
CA THR A 29 6.38 11.31 5.47
C THR A 29 5.18 10.51 5.98
N ARG A 30 5.25 10.13 7.27
CA ARG A 30 4.15 9.47 7.98
C ARG A 30 2.86 10.31 7.96
N GLY A 31 3.00 11.63 8.05
CA GLY A 31 1.86 12.56 8.05
C GLY A 31 1.15 12.59 6.70
N GLN A 32 1.88 12.63 5.59
CA GLN A 32 1.30 12.52 4.25
C GLN A 32 0.60 11.16 4.06
N ALA A 33 1.23 10.05 4.48
CA ALA A 33 0.63 8.73 4.40
C ALA A 33 -0.72 8.65 5.13
N ARG A 34 -0.80 9.17 6.37
CA ARG A 34 -2.06 9.24 7.13
C ARG A 34 -3.13 10.09 6.44
N LYS A 35 -2.74 11.23 5.83
CA LYS A 35 -3.68 12.09 5.08
C LYS A 35 -4.26 11.36 3.89
N MET A 36 -3.43 10.60 3.17
CA MET A 36 -3.89 9.76 2.06
C MET A 36 -4.82 8.66 2.56
N GLY A 37 -4.44 7.90 3.59
CA GLY A 37 -5.32 6.85 4.12
C GLY A 37 -6.67 7.38 4.61
N ALA A 38 -6.70 8.54 5.28
CA ALA A 38 -7.95 9.18 5.70
C ALA A 38 -8.85 9.56 4.51
N TYR A 39 -8.24 10.02 3.41
CA TYR A 39 -8.98 10.33 2.18
C TYR A 39 -9.55 9.07 1.53
N VAL A 40 -8.79 7.98 1.51
CA VAL A 40 -9.21 6.70 0.93
C VAL A 40 -10.36 6.08 1.71
N ASP A 41 -10.24 6.03 3.03
CA ASP A 41 -11.15 5.30 3.91
C ASP A 41 -12.37 6.15 4.37
N GLY A 42 -12.36 7.45 4.06
CA GLY A 42 -13.41 8.39 4.50
C GLY A 42 -13.43 8.67 6.01
N ASN A 43 -12.42 8.21 6.74
CA ASN A 43 -12.29 8.31 8.19
C ASN A 43 -11.51 9.55 8.65
N GLU A 44 -11.56 9.85 9.95
CA GLU A 44 -10.80 10.98 10.49
C GLU A 44 -9.29 10.72 10.46
N PHE A 45 -8.52 11.74 10.08
CA PHE A 45 -7.05 11.67 10.04
C PHE A 45 -6.43 11.18 11.37
N THR A 46 -7.03 11.58 12.49
CA THR A 46 -6.61 11.23 13.86
C THR A 46 -6.70 9.75 14.15
N GLU A 47 -7.63 9.04 13.50
CA GLU A 47 -7.87 7.61 13.65
C GLU A 47 -6.90 6.78 12.81
N MET A 48 -6.39 7.35 11.71
CA MET A 48 -5.45 6.65 10.84
C MET A 48 -4.09 6.43 11.48
N ARG A 49 -3.63 5.17 11.51
CA ARG A 49 -2.25 4.80 11.80
C ARG A 49 -1.52 4.51 10.50
N ALA A 50 -0.35 5.11 10.33
CA ALA A 50 0.58 4.76 9.25
C ALA A 50 1.79 4.02 9.83
N ILE A 51 2.04 2.82 9.32
CA ILE A 51 3.15 1.93 9.67
C ILE A 51 4.05 1.80 8.44
N ARG A 52 5.34 2.08 8.61
CA ARG A 52 6.30 2.01 7.51
C ARG A 52 6.64 0.56 7.17
N LEU A 53 6.65 0.23 5.89
CA LEU A 53 7.07 -1.06 5.34
C LEU A 53 8.39 -0.89 4.56
N PRO A 54 9.53 -0.67 5.23
CA PRO A 54 10.78 -0.26 4.57
C PRO A 54 11.32 -1.30 3.57
N LYS A 55 10.96 -2.57 3.73
CA LYS A 55 11.33 -3.64 2.79
C LYS A 55 10.64 -3.52 1.43
N LEU A 56 9.60 -2.69 1.33
CA LEU A 56 8.82 -2.44 0.10
C LEU A 56 9.10 -1.09 -0.54
N ASP A 57 9.97 -0.25 0.06
CA ASP A 57 10.32 1.06 -0.51
C ASP A 57 10.85 0.86 -1.95
N GLY A 58 10.21 1.51 -2.93
CA GLY A 58 10.58 1.44 -4.36
C GLY A 58 10.29 0.10 -5.06
N LYS A 59 9.63 -0.86 -4.40
CA LYS A 59 9.28 -2.16 -4.99
C LYS A 59 7.83 -2.18 -5.49
N LEU A 60 7.57 -3.04 -6.47
CA LEU A 60 6.20 -3.37 -6.85
C LEU A 60 5.49 -4.10 -5.69
N ILE A 61 4.22 -3.76 -5.51
CA ILE A 61 3.35 -4.37 -4.53
C ILE A 61 2.66 -5.56 -5.18
N THR A 62 3.04 -6.76 -4.76
CA THR A 62 2.50 -8.03 -5.24
C THR A 62 2.18 -8.91 -4.03
N ARG A 63 1.40 -9.98 -4.23
CA ARG A 63 1.13 -10.95 -3.16
C ARG A 63 2.41 -11.44 -2.49
N GLN A 64 3.43 -11.75 -3.27
CA GLN A 64 4.74 -12.19 -2.75
C GLN A 64 5.38 -11.13 -1.85
N THR A 65 5.46 -9.87 -2.30
CA THR A 65 6.14 -8.83 -1.52
C THR A 65 5.36 -8.46 -0.26
N LEU A 66 4.03 -8.55 -0.30
CA LEU A 66 3.16 -8.42 0.88
C LEU A 66 3.41 -9.53 1.91
N THR A 67 3.46 -10.79 1.48
CA THR A 67 3.77 -11.93 2.37
C THR A 67 5.17 -11.78 3.00
N GLU A 68 6.17 -11.30 2.25
CA GLU A 68 7.53 -11.06 2.76
C GLU A 68 7.60 -10.03 3.91
N VAL A 69 6.58 -9.17 4.04
CA VAL A 69 6.47 -8.19 5.13
C VAL A 69 5.39 -8.53 6.16
N GLY A 70 4.83 -9.73 6.10
CA GLY A 70 3.97 -10.29 7.15
C GLY A 70 2.47 -10.15 6.91
N PHE A 71 2.03 -9.78 5.70
CA PHE A 71 0.63 -9.95 5.32
C PHE A 71 0.30 -11.44 5.17
N PRO A 72 -0.95 -11.86 5.47
CA PRO A 72 -1.33 -13.25 5.34
C PRO A 72 -1.31 -13.68 3.86
N GLU A 73 -1.05 -14.96 3.60
CA GLU A 73 -1.13 -15.47 2.22
C GLU A 73 -2.57 -15.49 1.69
N THR A 74 -3.56 -15.58 2.59
CA THR A 74 -4.98 -15.62 2.28
C THR A 74 -5.77 -14.68 3.18
N TRP A 75 -6.88 -14.15 2.67
CA TRP A 75 -7.87 -13.38 3.41
C TRP A 75 -9.24 -14.00 3.17
N GLU A 76 -9.99 -14.30 4.23
CA GLU A 76 -11.32 -14.94 4.14
C GLU A 76 -11.37 -16.24 3.32
N GLY A 77 -10.24 -16.95 3.23
CA GLY A 77 -10.14 -18.22 2.48
C GLY A 77 -9.70 -18.06 1.03
N GLU A 78 -9.64 -16.84 0.52
CA GLU A 78 -9.16 -16.53 -0.83
C GLU A 78 -7.70 -16.08 -0.83
N PRO A 79 -6.94 -16.29 -1.92
CA PRO A 79 -5.66 -15.64 -2.14
C PRO A 79 -5.70 -14.15 -1.82
N LEU A 80 -4.70 -13.66 -1.08
CA LEU A 80 -4.55 -12.22 -0.85
C LEU A 80 -4.48 -11.48 -2.20
N ASP A 81 -5.45 -10.61 -2.46
CA ASP A 81 -5.46 -9.74 -3.63
C ASP A 81 -4.65 -8.47 -3.33
N ALA A 82 -3.45 -8.38 -3.91
CA ALA A 82 -2.58 -7.22 -3.71
C ALA A 82 -3.13 -5.96 -4.40
N ALA A 83 -4.02 -6.09 -5.39
CA ALA A 83 -4.63 -4.95 -6.08
C ALA A 83 -5.52 -4.14 -5.15
N ASP A 84 -6.29 -4.81 -4.29
CA ASP A 84 -7.20 -4.16 -3.33
C ASP A 84 -6.45 -3.22 -2.38
N TYR A 85 -5.24 -3.57 -1.98
CA TYR A 85 -4.43 -2.75 -1.08
C TYR A 85 -3.86 -1.49 -1.74
N ILE A 86 -3.78 -1.41 -3.07
CA ILE A 86 -3.03 -0.34 -3.76
C ILE A 86 -3.85 0.53 -4.69
N LEU A 87 -5.10 0.13 -4.97
CA LEU A 87 -5.93 0.75 -6.00
C LEU A 87 -6.09 2.26 -5.77
N ASP A 88 -6.18 2.68 -4.51
CA ASP A 88 -6.46 4.07 -4.15
C ASP A 88 -5.22 4.98 -4.10
N CYS A 89 -4.01 4.41 -4.06
CA CYS A 89 -2.80 5.23 -3.97
C CYS A 89 -2.50 5.99 -5.27
N GLY A 90 -2.82 5.40 -6.42
CA GLY A 90 -2.70 6.05 -7.74
C GLY A 90 -1.28 6.49 -8.18
N CYS A 91 -0.24 6.18 -7.43
CA CYS A 91 1.14 6.53 -7.80
C CYS A 91 1.67 5.59 -8.90
N GLU A 92 2.79 5.96 -9.55
CA GLU A 92 3.35 5.14 -10.63
C GLU A 92 3.77 3.73 -10.17
N ILE A 93 4.21 3.56 -8.92
CA ILE A 93 4.48 2.22 -8.35
C ILE A 93 3.20 1.39 -8.30
N CYS A 94 2.12 1.95 -7.77
CA CYS A 94 0.83 1.25 -7.66
C CYS A 94 0.22 0.99 -9.04
N LYS A 95 0.31 1.94 -9.98
CA LYS A 95 -0.13 1.72 -11.38
C LYS A 95 0.66 0.61 -12.06
N ALA A 96 1.99 0.58 -11.90
CA ALA A 96 2.83 -0.48 -12.45
C ALA A 96 2.51 -1.83 -11.79
N SER A 97 2.28 -1.83 -10.47
CA SER A 97 1.91 -3.02 -9.71
C SER A 97 0.55 -3.58 -10.15
N LEU A 98 -0.43 -2.73 -10.46
CA LEU A 98 -1.73 -3.14 -11.01
C LEU A 98 -1.59 -3.73 -12.42
N ARG A 99 -0.76 -3.15 -13.29
CA ARG A 99 -0.48 -3.70 -14.63
C ARG A 99 0.16 -5.09 -14.56
N GLU A 100 1.18 -5.25 -13.73
CA GLU A 100 1.86 -6.53 -13.51
C GLU A 100 0.89 -7.63 -13.04
N GLN A 101 -0.12 -7.28 -12.25
CA GLN A 101 -1.14 -8.22 -11.77
C GLN A 101 -2.17 -8.58 -12.85
N ASN A 102 -2.54 -7.61 -13.71
CA ASN A 102 -3.46 -7.83 -14.82
C ASN A 102 -2.83 -8.63 -15.97
N ASP A 103 -1.54 -8.45 -16.24
CA ASP A 103 -0.82 -9.16 -17.31
C ASP A 103 -0.57 -10.66 -16.98
N ARG A 104 -0.83 -11.08 -15.73
CA ARG A 104 -0.70 -12.46 -15.27
C ARG A 104 -2.02 -13.26 -15.34
N HIS A 105 -3.12 -12.65 -15.79
CA HIS A 105 -4.42 -13.27 -16.01
C HIS A 105 -4.75 -13.32 -17.51
#